data_AF-A0A1H4KNV8-F1
#
_entry.id   AF-A0A1H4KNV8-F1
#
_cell.length_a   1.000
_cell.length_b   1.000
_cell.length_c   1.000
_cell.angle_alpha   90.00
_cell.angle_beta   90.00
_cell.angle_gamma   90.00
#
_symmetry.space_group_name_H-M   'P 1'
#
loop_
_entity.id
_entity.type
_entity.pdbx_description
1 polymer ?
#
loop_
_entity_poly.entity_id
_entity_poly.type
_entity_poly.pdbx_seq_one_letter_code
_entity_poly.pdbx_strand_id
1 'polypeptide(L)'
;MTADGVPEVNVATDVTYFECPGALDLLPFMGLHVVALLDGQLVWGGQLIAISDKAHIRKYTGEIAEFPLRETVFKCVRETR
;
A
#
# COMPACT_ATOMS: atom_id res chain seq x y z
N MET A 1 2.52 40.98 14.15
CA MET A 1 3.73 40.81 13.32
C MET A 1 3.96 39.31 13.18
N THR A 2 3.89 38.85 11.92
CA THR A 2 4.19 37.53 11.34
C THR A 2 3.71 36.30 12.12
N ALA A 3 2.47 35.89 11.83
CA ALA A 3 2.13 34.47 11.77
C ALA A 3 2.91 33.88 10.58
N ASP A 4 3.99 33.16 10.88
CA ASP A 4 4.71 32.36 9.89
C ASP A 4 3.87 31.10 9.61
N GLY A 5 2.77 31.32 8.89
CA GLY A 5 1.93 30.27 8.35
C GLY A 5 2.68 29.61 7.22
N VAL A 6 3.56 28.65 7.55
CA VAL A 6 4.02 27.66 6.60
C VAL A 6 2.76 27.07 5.98
N PRO A 7 2.56 27.14 4.65
CA PRO A 7 1.43 26.47 4.04
C PRO A 7 1.61 24.98 4.34
N GLU A 8 0.77 24.45 5.23
CA GLU A 8 0.59 23.01 5.39
C GLU A 8 0.15 22.52 4.01
N VAL A 9 1.10 21.96 3.25
CA VAL A 9 0.79 21.33 1.98
C VAL A 9 -0.05 20.12 2.34
N ASN A 10 -1.36 20.31 2.31
CA ASN A 10 -2.34 19.27 2.57
C ASN A 10 -2.34 18.37 1.33
N VAL A 11 -1.31 17.51 1.22
CA VAL A 11 -1.20 16.52 0.15
C VAL A 11 -2.40 15.59 0.33
N ALA A 12 -3.38 15.70 -0.56
CA ALA A 12 -4.53 14.81 -0.54
C ALA A 12 -4.00 13.38 -0.72
N THR A 13 -4.08 12.62 0.36
CA THR A 13 -3.63 11.23 0.38
C THR A 13 -4.83 10.37 0.02
N ASP A 14 -4.83 9.82 -1.18
CA ASP A 14 -5.85 8.86 -1.59
C ASP A 14 -5.49 7.49 -1.00
N VAL A 15 -6.41 6.92 -0.24
CA VAL A 15 -6.21 5.64 0.44
C VAL A 15 -7.22 4.66 -0.10
N THR A 16 -6.74 3.55 -0.67
CA THR A 16 -7.58 2.46 -1.15
C THR A 16 -7.33 1.20 -0.33
N TYR A 17 -8.41 0.54 0.10
CA TYR A 17 -8.37 -0.74 0.80
C TYR A 17 -8.92 -1.85 -0.10
N PHE A 18 -8.26 -3.00 -0.06
CA PHE A 18 -8.64 -4.20 -0.81
C PHE A 18 -8.84 -5.34 0.16
N GLU A 19 -10.09 -5.74 0.38
CA GLU A 19 -10.47 -6.89 1.19
C GLU A 19 -10.67 -8.09 0.26
N CYS A 20 -9.94 -9.17 0.50
CA CYS A 20 -9.99 -10.38 -0.30
C CYS A 20 -9.86 -10.15 -1.83
N PRO A 21 -8.92 -9.32 -2.32
CA PRO A 21 -8.85 -8.99 -3.74
C PRO A 21 -8.59 -10.20 -4.63
N GLY A 22 -9.10 -10.16 -5.86
CA GLY A 22 -8.56 -10.97 -6.94
C GLY A 22 -7.22 -10.43 -7.42
N ALA A 23 -6.45 -11.27 -8.13
CA ALA A 23 -5.17 -10.86 -8.69
C ALA A 23 -5.29 -9.64 -9.62
N LEU A 24 -6.39 -9.57 -10.39
CA LEU A 24 -6.67 -8.51 -11.34
C LEU A 24 -6.96 -7.16 -10.66
N ASP A 25 -7.51 -7.17 -9.45
CA ASP A 25 -7.87 -5.96 -8.72
C ASP A 25 -6.63 -5.20 -8.23
N LEU A 26 -5.53 -5.93 -7.97
CA LEU A 26 -4.26 -5.37 -7.52
C LEU A 26 -3.32 -4.97 -8.66
N LEU A 27 -3.58 -5.41 -9.91
CA LEU A 27 -2.74 -5.07 -11.07
C LEU A 27 -2.51 -3.56 -11.24
N PRO A 28 -3.51 -2.67 -11.10
CA PRO A 28 -3.31 -1.22 -11.19
C PRO A 28 -2.44 -0.63 -10.08
N PHE A 29 -2.09 -1.41 -9.06
CA PHE A 29 -1.28 -1.00 -7.91
C PHE A 29 0.12 -1.62 -7.95
N MET A 30 0.45 -2.37 -9.01
CA MET A 30 1.82 -2.82 -9.27
C MET A 30 2.79 -1.64 -9.29
N GLY A 31 3.91 -1.80 -8.58
CA GLY A 31 4.94 -0.78 -8.42
C GLY A 31 4.61 0.28 -7.37
N LEU A 32 3.41 0.30 -6.80
CA LEU A 32 3.03 1.23 -5.73
C LEU A 32 3.36 0.68 -4.34
N HIS A 33 3.41 1.58 -3.37
CA HIS A 33 3.52 1.20 -1.97
C HIS A 33 2.17 0.61 -1.50
N VAL A 34 2.21 -0.63 -1.07
CA VAL A 34 1.10 -1.33 -0.43
C VAL A 34 1.50 -1.84 0.94
N VAL A 35 0.53 -1.88 1.84
CA VAL A 35 0.65 -2.40 3.20
C VAL A 35 -0.24 -3.63 3.31
N ALA A 36 0.33 -4.75 3.73
CA ALA A 36 -0.41 -5.95 4.07
C ALA A 36 -0.89 -5.87 5.52
N LEU A 37 -2.18 -6.12 5.72
CA LEU A 37 -2.84 -6.20 7.01
C LEU A 37 -3.39 -7.61 7.19
N LEU A 38 -2.96 -8.30 8.25
CA LEU A 38 -3.53 -9.58 8.68
C LEU A 38 -4.31 -9.34 9.98
N ASP A 39 -5.56 -9.76 10.04
CA ASP A 39 -6.47 -9.52 11.17
C ASP A 39 -6.54 -8.03 11.60
N GLY A 40 -6.43 -7.12 10.63
CA GLY A 40 -6.43 -5.67 10.87
C GLY A 40 -5.12 -5.09 11.42
N GLN A 41 -4.10 -5.91 11.64
CA GLN A 41 -2.78 -5.46 12.10
C GLN A 41 -1.80 -5.28 10.95
N LEU A 42 -1.01 -4.21 11.01
CA LEU A 42 0.08 -3.99 10.05
C LEU A 42 1.16 -5.05 10.25
N VAL A 43 1.32 -5.90 9.23
CA VAL A 43 2.35 -6.95 9.24
C VAL A 43 3.52 -6.62 8.33
N TRP A 44 3.27 -5.92 7.22
CA TRP A 44 4.31 -5.60 6.25
C TRP A 44 3.93 -4.43 5.35
N GLY A 45 4.93 -3.71 4.86
CA GLY A 45 4.75 -2.61 3.91
C GLY A 45 5.93 -2.51 2.95
N GLY A 46 5.63 -2.22 1.69
CA GLY A 46 6.64 -2.06 0.66
C GLY A 46 6.02 -1.94 -0.73
N GLN A 47 6.85 -2.12 -1.75
CA GLN A 47 6.42 -2.04 -3.15
C GLN A 47 5.79 -3.35 -3.61
N LEU A 48 4.61 -3.30 -4.22
CA LEU A 48 4.00 -4.46 -4.87
C LEU A 48 4.77 -4.79 -6.16
N ILE A 49 5.36 -5.98 -6.25
CA ILE A 49 6.26 -6.35 -7.36
C ILE A 49 5.78 -7.53 -8.22
N ALA A 50 4.87 -8.37 -7.71
CA ALA A 50 4.28 -9.47 -8.45
C ALA A 50 2.96 -9.91 -7.79
N ILE A 51 2.02 -10.41 -8.60
CA ILE A 51 0.71 -10.86 -8.13
C ILE A 51 0.35 -12.17 -8.85
N SER A 52 -0.05 -13.17 -8.09
CA SER A 52 -0.66 -14.44 -8.54
C SER A 52 -1.88 -14.73 -7.67
N ASP A 53 -1.99 -15.93 -7.11
CA ASP A 53 -2.76 -16.25 -5.91
C ASP A 53 -2.23 -15.56 -4.62
N LYS A 54 -1.06 -14.92 -4.70
CA LYS A 54 -0.41 -14.16 -3.63
C LYS A 54 0.10 -12.81 -4.12
N ALA A 55 0.16 -11.83 -3.24
CA ALA A 55 0.85 -10.56 -3.46
C ALA A 55 2.29 -10.65 -2.95
N HIS A 56 3.25 -10.22 -3.77
CA HIS A 56 4.66 -10.15 -3.40
C HIS A 56 5.06 -8.70 -3.14
N ILE A 57 5.46 -8.40 -1.90
CA ILE A 57 5.76 -7.05 -1.45
C ILE A 57 7.23 -6.96 -1.07
N ARG A 58 7.95 -6.02 -1.70
CA ARG A 58 9.38 -5.79 -1.51
C ARG A 58 9.66 -4.53 -0.69
N LYS A 59 10.44 -4.66 0.39
CA LYS A 59 10.97 -3.52 1.16
C LYS A 59 12.12 -2.84 0.42
N TYR A 60 12.45 -1.61 0.83
CA TYR A 60 13.64 -0.90 0.33
C TYR A 60 14.96 -1.61 0.65
N THR A 61 14.98 -2.47 1.69
CA THR A 61 16.10 -3.36 2.03
C THR A 61 16.32 -4.46 1.00
N GLY A 62 15.36 -4.70 0.10
CA GLY A 62 15.38 -5.79 -0.87
C GLY A 62 14.66 -7.05 -0.40
N GLU A 63 14.26 -7.14 0.87
CA GLU A 63 13.48 -8.26 1.41
C GLU A 63 12.11 -8.36 0.73
N ILE A 64 11.71 -9.57 0.37
CA ILE A 64 10.42 -9.86 -0.27
C ILE A 64 9.62 -10.76 0.66
N ALA A 65 8.35 -10.40 0.87
CA ALA A 65 7.38 -11.23 1.56
C ALA A 65 6.17 -11.49 0.66
N GLU A 66 5.57 -12.66 0.83
CA GLU A 66 4.37 -13.10 0.10
C GLU A 66 3.16 -13.09 1.02
N PHE A 67 2.02 -12.66 0.50
CA PHE A 67 0.77 -12.55 1.26
C PHE A 67 -0.39 -13.17 0.47
N PRO A 68 -1.16 -14.10 1.06
CA PRO A 68 -2.32 -14.69 0.41
C PRO A 68 -3.40 -13.63 0.15
N LEU A 69 -3.96 -13.61 -1.06
CA LEU A 69 -4.92 -12.55 -1.43
C LEU A 69 -6.24 -12.63 -0.65
N ARG A 70 -6.70 -13.83 -0.28
CA ARG A 70 -8.01 -14.04 0.37
C ARG A 70 -8.02 -13.83 1.88
N GLU A 71 -6.86 -13.74 2.50
CA GLU A 71 -6.72 -13.63 3.97
C GLU A 71 -6.03 -12.32 4.38
N THR A 72 -5.57 -11.54 3.39
CA THR A 72 -4.86 -10.30 3.61
C THR A 72 -5.68 -9.13 3.09
N VAL A 73 -5.82 -8.11 3.93
CA VAL A 73 -6.32 -6.81 3.47
C VAL A 73 -5.11 -5.99 3.01
N PHE A 74 -5.18 -5.43 1.81
CA PHE A 74 -4.13 -4.55 1.31
C PHE A 74 -4.57 -3.10 1.39
N LYS A 75 -3.71 -2.24 1.91
CA LYS A 75 -3.88 -0.79 1.92
C LYS A 75 -2.87 -0.17 0.96
N CYS A 76 -3.35 0.55 -0.05
CA CYS A 76 -2.50 1.38 -0.90
C CYS A 76 -2.68 2.85 -0.53
N VAL A 77 -1.57 3.58 -0.47
CA VAL A 77 -1.54 5.01 -0.18
C VAL A 77 -0.92 5.70 -1.39
N ARG A 78 -1.69 6.56 -2.05
CA ARG A 78 -1.25 7.36 -3.19
C ARG A 78 -1.17 8.82 -2.75
N GLU A 79 -0.01 9.42 -2.93
CA GLU A 79 0.16 10.86 -2.80
C GLU A 79 -0.37 11.52 -4.08
N THR A 80 -1.46 12.28 -3.98
CA THR A 80 -1.95 13.08 -5.10
C THR A 80 -1.15 14.38 -5.11
N ARG A 81 -0.28 14.55 -6.12
CA ARG A 81 0.46 15.80 -6.36
C ARG A 81 -0.34 16.77 -7.22
#